data_AF-A0A3A6T7W0-F1
#
_entry.id   AF-A0A3A6T7W0-F1
#
_cell.length_a   1.000
_cell.length_b   1.000
_cell.length_c   1.000
_cell.angle_alpha   90.00
_cell.angle_beta   90.00
_cell.angle_gamma   90.00
#
_symmetry.space_group_name_H-M   'P 1'
#
loop_
_entity.id
_entity.type
_entity.pdbx_description
1 polymer ?
#
loop_
_entity_poly.entity_id
_entity_poly.type
_entity_poly.pdbx_seq_one_letter_code
_entity_poly.pdbx_strand_id
1 'polypeptide(L)'
;MKIESYNTLYRLAHYQLPDGSTLTGKLPKELNGQHFGNELRSYVLYQYHHCQVTQPLLCEQLRDWGVDISSGQLNQILQQGHEGFHQGKDDLLNKGLSSTGYITTDDTGGRHLGNNGYV
;
A
#
# COMPACT_ATOMS: atom_id res chain seq x y z
N MET A 1 9.33 13.36 20.29
CA MET A 1 8.54 12.24 19.73
C MET A 1 9.53 11.27 19.11
N LYS A 2 9.53 10.00 19.51
CA LYS A 2 10.44 8.96 18.99
C LYS A 2 9.61 8.02 18.10
N ILE A 3 10.10 7.72 16.91
CA ILE A 3 9.50 6.76 16.00
C ILE A 3 10.42 5.53 15.99
N GLU A 4 9.88 4.34 16.21
CA GLU A 4 10.62 3.09 16.27
C GLU A 4 9.79 1.93 15.74
N SER A 5 10.46 0.88 15.25
CA SER A 5 9.78 -0.32 14.75
C SER A 5 9.27 -1.20 15.89
N TYR A 6 8.02 -1.66 15.77
CA TYR A 6 7.40 -2.60 16.70
C TYR A 6 7.23 -3.97 16.02
N ASN A 7 8.26 -4.81 16.15
CA ASN A 7 8.32 -6.10 15.47
C ASN A 7 7.58 -7.19 16.25
N THR A 8 6.71 -7.94 15.57
CA THR A 8 5.98 -9.07 16.15
C THR A 8 6.44 -10.37 15.50
N LEU A 9 6.99 -11.30 16.29
CA LEU A 9 7.34 -12.64 15.83
C LEU A 9 6.16 -13.60 16.06
N TYR A 10 5.55 -14.06 14.98
CA TYR A 10 4.49 -15.06 15.04
C TYR A 10 5.07 -16.48 15.07
N ARG A 11 4.70 -17.25 16.09
CA ARG A 11 4.98 -18.68 16.17
C ARG A 11 3.71 -19.46 15.85
N LEU A 12 3.67 -20.06 14.66
CA LEU A 12 2.52 -20.84 14.21
C LEU A 12 2.70 -22.29 14.61
N ALA A 13 1.70 -22.87 15.27
CA ALA A 13 1.69 -24.30 15.56
C ALA A 13 1.56 -25.08 14.25
N HIS A 14 2.32 -26.16 14.12
CA HIS A 14 2.28 -27.06 12.96
C HIS A 14 2.17 -28.49 13.48
N TYR A 15 1.11 -29.19 13.09
CA TYR A 15 0.80 -30.55 13.54
C TYR A 15 0.69 -31.48 12.34
N GLN A 16 1.24 -32.69 12.46
CA GLN A 16 0.93 -33.79 11.57
C GLN A 16 -0.22 -34.60 12.17
N LEU A 17 -1.25 -34.85 11.37
CA LEU A 17 -2.42 -35.64 11.74
C LEU A 17 -2.13 -37.14 11.55
N PRO A 18 -2.89 -38.05 12.20
CA PRO A 18 -2.67 -39.50 12.09
C PRO A 18 -2.80 -40.07 10.67
N ASP A 19 -3.51 -39.38 9.78
CA ASP A 19 -3.67 -39.73 8.37
C ASP A 19 -2.51 -39.23 7.47
N GLY A 20 -1.51 -38.58 8.07
CA GLY A 20 -0.34 -38.03 7.38
C GLY A 20 -0.52 -36.60 6.86
N SER A 21 -1.72 -36.02 6.96
CA SER A 21 -1.96 -34.62 6.57
C SER A 21 -1.40 -33.63 7.61
N THR A 22 -1.30 -32.34 7.26
CA THR A 22 -0.75 -31.30 8.16
C THR A 22 -1.74 -30.18 8.44
N LEU A 23 -1.72 -29.68 9.67
CA LEU A 23 -2.49 -28.53 10.12
C LEU A 23 -1.53 -27.44 10.61
N THR A 24 -1.60 -26.25 10.02
CA THR A 24 -0.80 -25.10 10.44
C THR A 24 -1.70 -23.99 10.95
N GLY A 25 -1.31 -23.36 12.06
CA GLY A 25 -1.94 -22.14 12.55
C GLY A 25 -1.93 -21.04 11.47
N LYS A 26 -2.92 -20.16 11.52
CA LYS A 26 -3.02 -19.02 10.58
C LYS A 26 -2.48 -17.77 11.25
N LEU A 27 -1.84 -16.92 10.45
CA LEU A 27 -1.53 -15.56 10.86
C LEU A 27 -2.83 -14.77 11.14
N PRO A 28 -2.76 -13.71 11.98
CA PRO A 28 -3.89 -12.80 12.17
C PRO A 28 -4.43 -12.29 10.82
N LYS A 29 -5.75 -12.17 10.70
CA LYS A 29 -6.40 -11.74 9.46
C LYS A 29 -6.01 -10.32 9.08
N GLU A 30 -5.66 -9.52 10.07
CA GLU A 30 -5.27 -8.12 9.97
C GLU A 30 -3.98 -7.93 9.15
N LEU A 31 -3.09 -8.94 9.14
CA LEU A 31 -1.91 -8.93 8.25
C LEU A 31 -2.29 -9.11 6.78
N ASN A 32 -3.45 -9.70 6.49
CA ASN A 32 -3.96 -9.93 5.15
C ASN A 32 -2.92 -10.56 4.19
N GLY A 33 -2.13 -11.51 4.69
CA GLY A 33 -1.06 -12.18 3.94
C GLY A 33 0.16 -11.31 3.65
N GLN A 34 0.23 -10.10 4.19
CA GLN A 34 1.34 -9.16 4.01
C GLN A 34 2.36 -9.29 5.14
N HIS A 35 3.61 -8.94 4.82
CA HIS A 35 4.69 -8.91 5.81
C HIS A 35 4.57 -7.71 6.76
N PHE A 36 4.26 -6.54 6.22
CA PHE A 36 4.11 -5.31 6.99
C PHE A 36 2.65 -5.07 7.38
N GLY A 37 2.44 -4.57 8.60
CA GLY A 37 1.12 -4.20 9.10
C GLY A 37 0.50 -3.02 8.34
N ASN A 38 -0.81 -2.85 8.51
CA ASN A 38 -1.59 -1.84 7.77
C ASN A 38 -1.13 -0.41 8.07
N GLU A 39 -0.74 -0.09 9.30
CA GLU A 39 -0.29 1.25 9.67
C GLU A 39 0.93 1.72 8.86
N LEU A 40 1.97 0.89 8.79
CA LEU A 40 3.17 1.19 8.01
C LEU A 40 2.86 1.30 6.51
N ARG A 41 2.03 0.39 5.99
CA ARG A 41 1.62 0.40 4.58
C ARG A 41 0.83 1.67 4.24
N SER A 42 -0.13 2.06 5.08
CA SER A 42 -0.89 3.30 4.92
C SER A 42 0.01 4.52 4.99
N TYR A 43 0.97 4.56 5.91
CA TYR A 43 1.96 5.64 5.99
C TYR A 43 2.79 5.74 4.70
N VAL A 44 3.31 4.61 4.20
CA VAL A 44 4.09 4.56 2.94
C VAL A 44 3.29 5.09 1.75
N LEU A 45 2.05 4.63 1.60
CA LEU A 45 1.17 5.07 0.51
C LEU A 45 0.86 6.56 0.61
N TYR A 46 0.61 7.06 1.82
CA TYR A 46 0.36 8.47 2.06
C TYR A 46 1.59 9.34 1.72
N GLN A 47 2.77 8.97 2.21
CA GLN A 47 4.00 9.70 1.94
C GLN A 47 4.31 9.77 0.44
N TYR A 48 4.15 8.65 -0.27
CA TYR A 48 4.46 8.60 -1.70
C TYR A 48 3.39 9.29 -2.56
N HIS A 49 2.12 8.94 -2.42
CA HIS A 49 1.07 9.43 -3.31
C HIS A 49 0.54 10.82 -2.94
N HIS A 50 0.44 11.14 -1.64
CA HIS A 50 -0.10 12.43 -1.20
C HIS A 50 1.02 13.45 -0.97
N CYS A 51 2.06 13.08 -0.20
CA CYS A 51 3.15 14.01 0.12
C CYS A 51 4.25 14.07 -0.93
N GLN A 52 4.17 13.25 -2.00
CA GLN A 52 5.14 13.24 -3.10
C GLN A 52 6.59 12.97 -2.64
N VAL A 53 6.76 12.23 -1.54
CA VAL A 53 8.09 11.80 -1.08
C VAL A 53 8.63 10.75 -2.05
N THR A 54 9.85 10.93 -2.52
CA THR A 54 10.47 10.01 -3.47
C THR A 54 10.74 8.65 -2.84
N GLN A 55 10.64 7.58 -3.63
CA GLN A 55 10.88 6.22 -3.15
C GLN A 55 12.27 6.03 -2.49
N PRO A 56 13.38 6.56 -3.04
CA PRO A 56 14.68 6.44 -2.38
C PRO A 56 14.71 7.10 -0.99
N LEU A 57 14.20 8.34 -0.89
CA LEU A 57 14.18 9.09 0.36
C LEU A 57 13.30 8.41 1.42
N LEU A 58 12.13 7.91 1.01
CA LEU A 58 11.25 7.15 1.89
C LEU A 58 11.92 5.86 2.38
N CYS A 59 12.67 5.18 1.52
CA CYS A 59 13.38 3.96 1.88
C CYS A 59 14.49 4.22 2.91
N GLU A 60 15.27 5.29 2.72
CA GLU A 60 16.28 5.74 3.69
C GLU A 60 15.64 6.09 5.03
N GLN A 61 14.59 6.92 5.03
CA GLN A 61 13.86 7.33 6.23
C GLN A 61 13.33 6.14 7.03
N LEU A 62 12.74 5.13 6.37
CA LEU A 62 12.22 3.94 7.05
C LEU A 62 13.33 3.12 7.72
N ARG A 63 14.49 3.01 7.06
CA ARG A 63 15.66 2.29 7.61
C ARG A 63 16.27 3.03 8.80
N ASP A 64 16.32 4.36 8.75
CA ASP A 64 16.75 5.20 9.88
C ASP A 64 15.86 5.02 11.11
N TRP A 65 14.58 4.68 10.90
CA TRP A 65 13.63 4.34 11.96
C TRP A 65 13.70 2.87 12.41
N GLY A 66 14.64 2.09 11.86
CA GLY A 66 14.84 0.69 12.20
C GLY A 66 13.83 -0.26 11.55
N VAL A 67 13.21 0.13 10.44
CA VAL A 67 12.37 -0.77 9.63
C VAL A 67 13.27 -1.53 8.66
N ASP A 68 13.32 -2.85 8.79
CA ASP A 68 14.04 -3.71 7.86
C ASP A 68 13.22 -3.89 6.57
N ILE A 69 13.51 -3.04 5.58
CA ILE A 69 12.81 -3.01 4.29
C ILE A 69 13.75 -2.82 3.11
N SER A 70 13.59 -3.66 2.10
CA SER A 70 14.24 -3.51 0.80
C SER A 70 13.50 -2.52 -0.10
N SER A 71 14.20 -1.94 -1.07
CA SER A 71 13.58 -1.08 -2.10
C SER A 71 12.53 -1.84 -2.92
N GLY A 72 12.73 -3.14 -3.15
CA GLY A 72 11.78 -4.02 -3.84
C GLY A 72 10.49 -4.24 -3.04
N GLN A 73 10.58 -4.48 -1.73
CA GLN A 73 9.40 -4.55 -0.87
C GLN A 73 8.65 -3.22 -0.80
N LEU A 74 9.38 -2.10 -0.71
CA LEU A 74 8.76 -0.77 -0.79
C LEU A 74 8.04 -0.59 -2.13
N ASN A 75 8.67 -0.98 -3.24
CA ASN A 75 8.05 -0.94 -4.56
C ASN A 75 6.77 -1.78 -4.63
N GLN A 76 6.78 -2.96 -4.04
CA GLN A 76 5.62 -3.85 -3.98
C GLN A 76 4.44 -3.19 -3.24
N ILE A 77 4.70 -2.54 -2.11
CA ILE A 77 3.68 -1.79 -1.36
C ILE A 77 3.07 -0.68 -2.24
N LEU A 78 3.90 0.03 -3.02
CA LEU A 78 3.49 1.14 -3.86
C LEU A 78 2.74 0.74 -5.14
N GLN A 79 2.89 -0.50 -5.61
CA GLN A 79 2.34 -0.91 -6.92
C GLN A 79 1.23 -1.97 -6.85
N GLN A 80 1.10 -2.71 -5.75
CA GLN A 80 0.24 -3.91 -5.70
C GLN A 80 -0.87 -3.81 -4.64
N GLY A 81 -1.98 -4.52 -4.88
CA GLY A 81 -3.06 -4.67 -3.91
C GLY A 81 -3.95 -3.43 -3.81
N HIS A 82 -4.03 -2.64 -4.87
CA HIS A 82 -4.76 -1.36 -4.92
C HIS A 82 -6.08 -1.47 -5.68
N GLU A 83 -6.46 -2.67 -6.11
CA GLU A 83 -7.67 -2.94 -6.90
C GLU A 83 -8.92 -2.43 -6.20
N GLY A 84 -9.00 -2.57 -4.86
CA GLY A 84 -10.11 -2.02 -4.08
C GLY A 84 -10.19 -0.50 -4.10
N PHE A 85 -9.04 0.20 -4.12
CA PHE A 85 -9.02 1.67 -4.25
C PHE A 85 -9.42 2.10 -5.67
N HIS A 86 -8.94 1.38 -6.69
CA HIS A 86 -9.32 1.64 -8.08
C HIS A 86 -10.82 1.44 -8.30
N GLN A 87 -11.38 0.34 -7.80
CA GLN A 87 -12.82 0.09 -7.86
C GLN A 87 -13.60 1.19 -7.13
N GLY A 88 -13.17 1.58 -5.92
CA GLY A 88 -13.82 2.64 -5.16
C GLY A 88 -13.81 4.00 -5.89
N LYS A 89 -12.71 4.31 -6.59
CA LYS A 89 -12.60 5.51 -7.43
C LYS A 89 -13.59 5.46 -8.60
N ASP A 90 -13.70 4.32 -9.27
CA ASP A 90 -14.60 4.14 -10.41
C ASP A 90 -16.07 4.21 -9.98
N ASP A 91 -16.40 3.60 -8.84
CA ASP A 91 -17.74 3.68 -8.23
C ASP A 91 -18.10 5.12 -7.85
N LEU A 92 -17.14 5.89 -7.30
CA LEU A 92 -17.34 7.30 -6.95
C LEU A 92 -17.63 8.14 -8.20
N LEU A 93 -16.88 7.94 -9.29
CA LEU A 93 -17.11 8.61 -10.56
C LEU A 93 -18.51 8.32 -11.10
N ASN A 94 -18.91 7.05 -11.17
CA ASN A 94 -20.22 6.63 -11.66
C ASN A 94 -21.38 7.26 -10.86
N LYS A 95 -21.23 7.33 -9.52
CA LYS A 95 -22.22 7.98 -8.65
C LYS A 95 -22.23 9.50 -8.82
N GLY A 96 -21.06 10.14 -8.95
CA GLY A 96 -20.96 11.58 -9.20
C GLY A 96 -21.64 12.00 -10.50
N LEU A 97 -21.44 11.23 -11.58
CA LEU A 97 -22.04 11.48 -12.89
C LEU A 97 -23.57 11.30 -12.90
N SER A 98 -24.10 10.33 -12.16
CA SER A 98 -25.54 10.06 -12.13
C SER A 98 -26.32 10.96 -11.18
N SER A 99 -25.66 11.66 -10.26
CA SER A 99 -26.31 12.48 -9.22
C SER A 99 -26.28 13.99 -9.49
N THR A 100 -25.54 14.46 -10.50
CA THR A 100 -25.33 15.89 -10.76
C THR A 100 -25.71 16.27 -12.19
N GLY A 101 -26.24 17.49 -12.37
CA GLY A 101 -26.58 18.02 -13.70
C GLY A 101 -25.44 18.79 -14.37
N TYR A 102 -24.27 18.88 -13.74
CA TYR A 102 -23.11 19.61 -14.23
C TYR A 102 -21.82 18.92 -13.82
N ILE A 103 -20.81 18.98 -14.69
CA ILE A 103 -19.49 18.39 -14.48
C ILE A 103 -18.46 19.50 -14.66
N THR A 104 -17.52 19.61 -13.73
CA THR A 104 -16.36 20.50 -13.85
C THR A 104 -15.11 19.66 -14.12
N THR A 105 -14.32 20.07 -15.10
CA THR A 105 -13.04 19.47 -15.44
C THR A 105 -11.92 20.46 -15.15
N ASP A 106 -10.81 19.97 -14.60
CA ASP A 106 -9.58 20.73 -14.44
C ASP A 106 -8.47 20.01 -15.21
N ASP A 107 -7.64 20.74 -15.93
CA ASP A 107 -6.58 20.17 -16.74
C ASP A 107 -5.25 20.23 -15.99
N THR A 108 -4.53 19.11 -15.98
CA THR A 108 -3.20 19.03 -15.38
C THR A 108 -2.14 18.94 -16.48
N GLY A 109 -1.26 19.95 -16.58
CA GLY A 109 -0.16 20.03 -17.55
C GLY A 109 1.03 19.10 -17.25
N GLY A 110 0.74 17.86 -16.84
CA GLY A 110 1.76 16.85 -16.54
C GLY A 110 2.58 16.48 -17.77
N ARG A 111 3.89 16.29 -17.61
CA ARG A 111 4.74 15.77 -18.69
C ARG A 111 4.56 14.27 -18.81
N HIS A 112 4.30 13.78 -20.03
CA HIS A 112 4.25 12.35 -20.32
C HIS A 112 5.30 12.02 -21.39
N LEU A 113 6.21 11.09 -21.09
CA LEU A 113 7.31 10.68 -21.97
C LEU A 113 8.13 11.86 -22.52
N GLY A 114 8.38 12.87 -21.69
CA GLY A 114 9.16 14.06 -22.05
C GLY A 114 8.39 15.14 -22.82
N ASN A 115 7.17 14.85 -23.28
CA ASN A 115 6.29 15.82 -23.91
C ASN A 115 5.40 16.49 -22.86
N ASN A 116 5.27 17.81 -22.96
CA ASN A 116 4.28 18.53 -22.16
C ASN A 116 2.89 18.20 -22.71
N GLY A 117 1.96 17.84 -21.82
CA GLY A 117 0.54 17.98 -22.13
C GLY A 117 0.24 19.48 -22.17
N TYR A 118 0.10 20.02 -23.38
CA TYR A 118 -0.42 21.38 -23.55
C TYR A 118 -1.94 21.32 -23.42
N VAL A 119 -2.49 22.32 -22.73
CA VAL A 119 -3.92 22.65 -22.72
C VAL A 119 -4.13 23.77 -23.72
#